data_AF-A0A8T3SWS3-F1
#
_entry.id   AF-A0A8T3SWS3-F1
#
_cell.length_a   1.000
_cell.length_b   1.000
_cell.length_c   1.000
_cell.angle_alpha   90.00
_cell.angle_beta   90.00
_cell.angle_gamma   90.00
#
_symmetry.space_group_name_H-M   'P 1'
#
loop_
_entity.id
_entity.type
_entity.pdbx_description
1 polymer ?
#
loop_
_entity_poly.entity_id
_entity_poly.type
_entity_poly.pdbx_seq_one_letter_code
_entity_poly.pdbx_strand_id
1 'polypeptide(L)'
;MVNPGAEEGLAGWQGSGFGFATYDDSGVPRFPAPNFVPGPAPDLGARLFSAPADGAIWQSVDLSDLAATIDSGAQPLSVGGLLGGRGGQDGGARLVAQPLDAAGAALGAPYVVGHPTDRDRQSRTALLPCNIHNQIAPVGTRAVLVRLEAVGHGLADRLFLSTERFAFTAALHAPTRVADGPRCLTGELVGPWPPGAPPAPPAPTLRLLVTMPASDRCGRKGPLRFAVHRRWRSTVKSLEVRARGKRIIRTAHHMIKIAPPRGTLRVALHVKLRDGREQASTQRFYGCSVSQ
;
A
#
# COMPACT_ATOMS: atom_id res chain seq x y z
N MET A 1 -3.10 -0.32 2.40
CA MET A 1 -3.03 -1.76 2.08
C MET A 1 -1.79 -2.02 1.24
N VAL A 2 -1.23 -3.23 1.30
CA VAL A 2 -0.10 -3.67 0.46
C VAL A 2 -0.62 -4.64 -0.60
N ASN A 3 -0.07 -4.56 -1.82
CA ASN A 3 -0.38 -5.45 -2.93
C ASN A 3 -1.91 -5.62 -3.19
N PRO A 4 -2.64 -4.54 -3.48
CA PRO A 4 -4.09 -4.56 -3.61
C PRO A 4 -4.64 -5.26 -4.87
N GLY A 5 -3.77 -5.59 -5.84
CA GLY A 5 -4.12 -6.23 -7.10
C GLY A 5 -3.33 -7.52 -7.40
N ALA A 6 -2.71 -8.12 -6.39
CA ALA A 6 -1.94 -9.37 -6.55
C ALA A 6 -0.75 -9.33 -7.53
N GLU A 7 -0.26 -8.14 -7.91
CA GLU A 7 0.93 -7.99 -8.76
C GLU A 7 2.16 -8.68 -8.16
N GLU A 8 2.28 -8.66 -6.83
CA GLU A 8 3.32 -9.36 -6.06
C GLU A 8 2.83 -10.71 -5.50
N GLY A 9 1.84 -11.33 -6.16
CA GLY A 9 1.21 -12.58 -5.71
C GLY A 9 0.41 -12.36 -4.43
N LEU A 10 0.71 -13.12 -3.37
CA LEU A 10 0.08 -12.98 -2.05
C LEU A 10 0.95 -12.20 -1.04
N ALA A 11 2.00 -11.51 -1.49
CA ALA A 11 2.86 -10.75 -0.59
C ALA A 11 2.04 -9.75 0.23
N GLY A 12 2.22 -9.74 1.56
CA GLY A 12 1.49 -8.89 2.50
C GLY A 12 0.10 -9.40 2.93
N TRP A 13 -0.36 -10.52 2.38
CA TRP A 13 -1.60 -11.19 2.75
C TRP A 13 -1.32 -12.48 3.52
N GLN A 14 -2.20 -12.81 4.47
CA GLN A 14 -2.14 -14.01 5.29
C GLN A 14 -3.42 -14.83 5.12
N GLY A 15 -3.39 -16.13 5.41
CA GLY A 15 -4.53 -17.03 5.20
C GLY A 15 -4.34 -17.96 4.00
N SER A 16 -5.43 -18.50 3.48
CA SER A 16 -5.41 -19.54 2.44
C SER A 16 -6.67 -19.54 1.59
N GLY A 17 -6.63 -20.23 0.45
CA GLY A 17 -7.78 -20.38 -0.46
C GLY A 17 -7.84 -19.35 -1.58
N PHE A 18 -6.99 -18.31 -1.52
CA PHE A 18 -6.70 -17.44 -2.65
C PHE A 18 -5.29 -17.72 -3.20
N GLY A 19 -5.16 -17.61 -4.51
CA GLY A 19 -3.91 -17.40 -5.23
C GLY A 19 -4.00 -16.12 -6.07
N PHE A 20 -3.24 -16.10 -7.16
CA PHE A 20 -3.34 -15.05 -8.18
C PHE A 20 -3.50 -15.70 -9.55
N ALA A 21 -4.07 -14.97 -10.49
CA ALA A 21 -4.14 -15.35 -11.89
C ALA A 21 -3.72 -14.18 -12.77
N THR A 22 -3.29 -14.47 -14.00
CA THR A 22 -2.98 -13.42 -14.99
C THR A 22 -4.26 -13.10 -15.74
N TYR A 23 -4.47 -11.83 -16.08
CA TYR A 23 -5.51 -11.48 -17.04
C TYR A 23 -5.32 -12.30 -18.34
N ASP A 24 -6.43 -12.61 -19.00
CA ASP A 24 -6.51 -13.46 -20.20
C ASP A 24 -6.26 -14.96 -20.03
N ASP A 25 -5.88 -15.43 -18.83
CA ASP A 25 -5.86 -16.86 -18.52
C ASP A 25 -7.28 -17.49 -18.63
N SER A 26 -7.33 -18.81 -18.87
CA SER A 26 -8.61 -19.53 -18.96
C SER A 26 -9.40 -19.43 -17.64
N GLY A 27 -10.66 -19.00 -17.72
CA GLY A 27 -11.54 -18.87 -16.55
C GLY A 27 -11.37 -17.55 -15.78
N VAL A 28 -10.55 -16.64 -16.28
CA VAL A 28 -10.29 -15.30 -15.74
C VAL A 28 -10.84 -14.25 -16.71
N PRO A 29 -11.18 -13.04 -16.27
CA PRO A 29 -11.56 -11.96 -17.16
C PRO A 29 -10.49 -11.69 -18.23
N ARG A 30 -10.95 -11.41 -19.45
CA ARG A 30 -10.08 -10.95 -20.54
C ARG A 30 -10.01 -9.44 -20.57
N PHE A 31 -8.87 -8.89 -20.97
CA PHE A 31 -8.69 -7.45 -21.11
C PHE A 31 -8.15 -7.05 -22.50
N PRO A 32 -8.67 -5.96 -23.12
CA PRO A 32 -9.84 -5.19 -22.73
C PRO A 32 -11.13 -5.96 -23.09
N ALA A 33 -11.89 -6.41 -22.10
CA ALA A 33 -13.25 -6.87 -22.37
C ALA A 33 -14.18 -5.66 -22.43
N PRO A 34 -15.07 -5.54 -23.44
CA PRO A 34 -15.97 -4.41 -23.63
C PRO A 34 -16.99 -4.20 -22.49
N ASN A 35 -16.97 -5.02 -21.44
CA ASN A 35 -17.95 -5.04 -20.36
C ASN A 35 -17.33 -4.76 -18.98
N PHE A 36 -16.03 -4.41 -18.94
CA PHE A 36 -15.34 -4.05 -17.71
C PHE A 36 -15.30 -2.54 -17.58
N VAL A 37 -16.27 -1.99 -16.85
CA VAL A 37 -16.30 -0.59 -16.39
C VAL A 37 -16.37 0.44 -17.52
N PRO A 38 -17.45 1.24 -17.61
CA PRO A 38 -17.43 2.38 -18.52
C PRO A 38 -16.37 3.41 -18.12
N GLY A 39 -15.57 3.85 -19.09
CA GLY A 39 -14.49 4.83 -18.90
C GLY A 39 -13.20 4.41 -19.62
N PRO A 40 -12.18 5.29 -19.70
CA PRO A 40 -10.85 4.88 -20.14
C PRO A 40 -10.38 3.74 -19.24
N ALA A 41 -10.00 2.62 -19.85
CA ALA A 41 -9.74 1.40 -19.14
C ALA A 41 -8.67 1.67 -18.07
N PRO A 42 -8.96 1.51 -16.77
CA PRO A 42 -7.96 1.70 -15.75
C PRO A 42 -6.81 0.73 -16.05
N ASP A 43 -5.57 1.17 -15.87
CA ASP A 43 -4.46 0.23 -15.76
C ASP A 43 -4.88 -0.78 -14.69
N LEU A 44 -5.11 -2.05 -15.05
CA LEU A 44 -5.48 -3.10 -14.09
C LEU A 44 -4.24 -3.83 -13.58
N GLY A 45 -3.05 -3.55 -14.11
CA GLY A 45 -1.90 -4.44 -13.91
C GLY A 45 -2.03 -5.73 -14.71
N ALA A 46 -1.21 -6.73 -14.37
CA ALA A 46 -1.17 -8.00 -15.07
C ALA A 46 -1.91 -9.12 -14.33
N ARG A 47 -2.20 -8.93 -13.03
CA ARG A 47 -2.71 -9.99 -12.14
C ARG A 47 -3.95 -9.57 -11.40
N LEU A 48 -4.63 -10.56 -10.83
CA LEU A 48 -5.71 -10.39 -9.88
C LEU A 48 -5.71 -11.53 -8.85
N PHE A 49 -6.39 -11.34 -7.73
CA PHE A 49 -6.68 -12.42 -6.79
C PHE A 49 -7.70 -13.38 -7.38
N SER A 50 -7.46 -14.67 -7.20
CA SER A 50 -8.35 -15.74 -7.66
C SER A 50 -8.46 -16.84 -6.62
N ALA A 51 -9.68 -17.22 -6.27
CA ALA A 51 -10.01 -18.35 -5.42
C ALA A 51 -10.81 -19.38 -6.25
N PRO A 52 -10.39 -20.65 -6.32
CA PRO A 52 -11.13 -21.68 -7.05
C PRO A 52 -12.32 -22.25 -6.26
N ALA A 53 -12.37 -22.01 -4.94
CA ALA A 53 -13.37 -22.48 -4.00
C ALA A 53 -13.39 -21.55 -2.79
N ASP A 54 -14.15 -21.91 -1.75
CA ASP A 54 -14.22 -21.18 -0.50
C ASP A 54 -12.82 -20.92 0.08
N GLY A 55 -12.57 -19.68 0.47
CA GLY A 55 -11.25 -19.24 0.89
C GLY A 55 -11.27 -17.88 1.53
N ALA A 56 -10.24 -17.57 2.32
CA ALA A 56 -10.08 -16.27 2.93
C ALA A 56 -8.62 -15.92 3.13
N ILE A 57 -8.26 -14.71 2.68
CA ILE A 57 -6.98 -14.08 3.00
C ILE A 57 -7.24 -12.73 3.67
N TRP A 58 -6.31 -12.25 4.48
CA TRP A 58 -6.46 -10.99 5.21
C TRP A 58 -5.16 -10.21 5.33
N GLN A 59 -5.31 -8.92 5.63
CA GLN A 59 -4.24 -8.00 6.03
C GLN A 59 -4.75 -7.10 7.17
N SER A 60 -3.89 -6.79 8.13
CA SER A 60 -4.15 -5.72 9.11
C SER A 60 -3.57 -4.40 8.61
N VAL A 61 -4.36 -3.33 8.64
CA VAL A 61 -3.94 -1.98 8.28
C VAL A 61 -3.91 -1.11 9.53
N ASP A 62 -2.73 -0.62 9.89
CA ASP A 62 -2.54 0.30 11.01
C ASP A 62 -3.06 1.70 10.66
N LEU A 63 -3.88 2.26 11.55
CA LEU A 63 -4.47 3.61 11.48
C LEU A 63 -4.05 4.48 12.68
N SER A 64 -3.03 4.07 13.44
CA SER A 64 -2.59 4.78 14.67
C SER A 64 -2.21 6.23 14.42
N ASP A 65 -1.68 6.56 13.23
CA ASP A 65 -1.35 7.93 12.83
C ASP A 65 -2.60 8.84 12.69
N LEU A 66 -3.79 8.26 12.60
CA LEU A 66 -5.08 8.96 12.50
C LEU A 66 -5.87 8.97 13.82
N ALA A 67 -5.27 8.47 14.92
CA ALA A 67 -5.96 8.28 16.20
C ALA A 67 -6.70 9.54 16.68
N ALA A 68 -6.10 10.73 16.58
CA ALA A 68 -6.74 11.98 17.02
C ALA A 68 -8.04 12.30 16.24
N THR A 69 -8.05 12.08 14.93
CA THR A 69 -9.22 12.31 14.08
C THR A 69 -10.27 11.22 14.27
N ILE A 70 -9.85 9.98 14.52
CA ILE A 70 -10.74 8.86 14.85
C ILE A 70 -11.42 9.09 16.21
N ASP A 71 -10.66 9.48 17.23
CA ASP A 71 -11.15 9.65 18.59
C ASP A 71 -12.10 10.86 18.72
N SER A 72 -12.00 11.82 17.81
CA SER A 72 -12.98 12.92 17.67
C SER A 72 -14.22 12.54 16.84
N GLY A 73 -14.31 11.30 16.34
CA GLY A 73 -15.45 10.82 15.55
C GLY A 73 -15.55 11.46 14.16
N ALA A 74 -14.44 12.02 13.64
CA ALA A 74 -14.44 12.78 12.39
C ALA A 74 -13.80 12.04 11.21
N GLN A 75 -13.15 10.89 11.45
CA GLN A 75 -12.37 10.19 10.45
C GLN A 75 -13.27 9.38 9.49
N PRO A 76 -13.40 9.78 8.22
CA PRO A 76 -14.05 8.96 7.21
C PRO A 76 -13.20 7.73 6.88
N LEU A 77 -13.89 6.68 6.44
CA LEU A 77 -13.35 5.43 5.97
C LEU A 77 -14.17 4.98 4.75
N SER A 78 -13.47 4.52 3.72
CA SER A 78 -14.06 3.90 2.55
C SER A 78 -13.34 2.60 2.24
N VAL A 79 -14.11 1.61 1.80
CA VAL A 79 -13.65 0.24 1.55
C VAL A 79 -14.22 -0.20 0.22
N GLY A 80 -13.42 -0.87 -0.61
CA GLY A 80 -13.93 -1.41 -1.86
C GLY A 80 -12.87 -2.05 -2.74
N GLY A 81 -13.25 -2.30 -3.98
CA GLY A 81 -12.40 -2.84 -5.03
C GLY A 81 -13.21 -3.30 -6.23
N LEU A 82 -12.54 -4.02 -7.13
CA LEU A 82 -13.18 -4.77 -8.20
C LEU A 82 -13.38 -6.19 -7.69
N LEU A 83 -14.63 -6.62 -7.49
CA LEU A 83 -14.95 -7.95 -6.94
C LEU A 83 -15.82 -8.72 -7.92
N GLY A 84 -15.67 -10.03 -7.98
CA GLY A 84 -16.28 -10.83 -9.03
C GLY A 84 -16.27 -12.33 -8.78
N GLY A 85 -16.60 -13.06 -9.84
CA GLY A 85 -16.70 -14.52 -9.86
C GLY A 85 -16.68 -15.04 -11.30
N ARG A 86 -16.97 -16.33 -11.48
CA ARG A 86 -16.74 -17.05 -12.75
C ARG A 86 -18.04 -17.46 -13.45
N GLY A 87 -18.18 -17.07 -14.72
CA GLY A 87 -19.24 -17.53 -15.62
C GLY A 87 -20.63 -17.42 -15.01
N GLY A 88 -21.42 -18.49 -15.19
CA GLY A 88 -22.79 -18.69 -14.71
C GLY A 88 -22.94 -19.06 -13.22
N GLN A 89 -21.88 -19.00 -12.43
CA GLN A 89 -21.88 -19.48 -11.04
C GLN A 89 -22.23 -18.35 -10.08
N ASP A 90 -22.97 -18.62 -9.01
CA ASP A 90 -23.29 -17.61 -7.98
C ASP A 90 -22.12 -17.30 -7.05
N GLY A 91 -21.03 -18.08 -7.10
CA GLY A 91 -19.84 -17.82 -6.32
C GLY A 91 -19.19 -16.48 -6.66
N GLY A 92 -18.54 -15.86 -5.67
CA GLY A 92 -17.87 -14.59 -5.84
C GLY A 92 -17.05 -14.16 -4.65
N ALA A 93 -16.30 -13.07 -4.82
CA ALA A 93 -15.52 -12.47 -3.77
C ALA A 93 -16.29 -11.38 -3.02
N ARG A 94 -16.02 -11.25 -1.72
CA ARG A 94 -16.44 -10.12 -0.88
C ARG A 94 -15.30 -9.62 -0.02
N LEU A 95 -15.32 -8.34 0.29
CA LEU A 95 -14.37 -7.68 1.15
C LEU A 95 -15.05 -7.34 2.48
N VAL A 96 -14.41 -7.73 3.58
CA VAL A 96 -14.86 -7.47 4.95
C VAL A 96 -13.79 -6.65 5.66
N ALA A 97 -14.14 -5.49 6.20
CA ALA A 97 -13.23 -4.64 6.96
C ALA A 97 -13.75 -4.47 8.39
N GLN A 98 -13.06 -5.07 9.35
CA GLN A 98 -13.39 -5.02 10.77
C GLN A 98 -12.51 -3.97 11.47
N PRO A 99 -13.08 -2.88 12.01
CA PRO A 99 -12.36 -1.96 12.87
C PRO A 99 -11.94 -2.67 14.17
N LEU A 100 -10.70 -2.43 14.59
CA LEU A 100 -10.09 -2.97 15.80
C LEU A 100 -9.55 -1.84 16.68
N ASP A 101 -9.65 -2.01 17.99
CA ASP A 101 -9.01 -1.12 18.97
C ASP A 101 -7.50 -1.40 19.11
N ALA A 102 -6.84 -0.70 20.04
CA ALA A 102 -5.41 -0.86 20.32
C ALA A 102 -5.03 -2.27 20.85
N ALA A 103 -5.97 -2.98 21.47
CA ALA A 103 -5.79 -4.33 21.99
C ALA A 103 -6.10 -5.42 20.94
N GLY A 104 -6.59 -5.02 19.75
CA GLY A 104 -7.03 -5.94 18.70
C GLY A 104 -8.48 -6.43 18.88
N ALA A 105 -9.26 -5.85 19.79
CA ALA A 105 -10.67 -6.18 19.95
C ALA A 105 -11.52 -5.49 18.88
N ALA A 106 -12.56 -6.18 18.41
CA ALA A 106 -13.47 -5.67 17.40
C ALA A 106 -14.31 -4.49 17.92
N LEU A 107 -14.34 -3.40 17.15
CA LEU A 107 -15.18 -2.24 17.40
C LEU A 107 -16.32 -2.19 16.40
N GLY A 108 -17.55 -2.33 16.90
CA GLY A 108 -18.76 -2.27 16.07
C GLY A 108 -18.86 -3.40 15.04
N ALA A 109 -19.83 -3.25 14.13
CA ALA A 109 -20.03 -4.19 13.04
C ALA A 109 -18.97 -4.02 11.94
N PRO A 110 -18.56 -5.09 11.25
CA PRO A 110 -17.66 -4.98 10.11
C PRO A 110 -18.36 -4.30 8.93
N TYR A 111 -17.57 -3.59 8.15
CA TYR A 111 -17.95 -3.11 6.83
C TYR A 111 -17.88 -4.25 5.83
N VAL A 112 -18.98 -4.54 5.13
CA VAL A 112 -19.04 -5.64 4.16
C VAL A 112 -19.35 -5.07 2.78
N VAL A 113 -18.55 -5.45 1.79
CA VAL A 113 -18.63 -4.97 0.40
C VAL A 113 -18.58 -6.15 -0.55
N GLY A 114 -19.50 -6.20 -1.51
CA GLY A 114 -19.45 -7.15 -2.61
C GLY A 114 -20.31 -8.40 -2.43
N HIS A 115 -19.73 -9.54 -2.83
CA HIS A 115 -20.42 -10.77 -3.21
C HIS A 115 -21.36 -10.61 -4.42
N PRO A 116 -20.86 -10.11 -5.57
CA PRO A 116 -21.67 -10.06 -6.78
C PRO A 116 -22.15 -11.47 -7.13
N THR A 117 -23.42 -11.58 -7.51
CA THR A 117 -24.05 -12.84 -7.92
C THR A 117 -23.83 -13.12 -9.40
N ASP A 118 -24.26 -14.29 -9.88
CA ASP A 118 -24.29 -14.60 -11.32
C ASP A 118 -25.08 -13.54 -12.10
N ARG A 119 -26.25 -13.17 -11.55
CA ARG A 119 -27.16 -12.18 -12.12
C ARG A 119 -26.50 -10.81 -12.26
N ASP A 120 -25.77 -10.36 -11.25
CA ASP A 120 -25.09 -9.06 -11.29
C ASP A 120 -24.02 -9.04 -12.40
N ARG A 121 -23.37 -10.18 -12.65
CA ARG A 121 -22.37 -10.35 -13.72
C ARG A 121 -22.96 -10.73 -15.08
N GLN A 122 -24.27 -10.94 -15.18
CA GLN A 122 -24.96 -11.38 -16.41
C GLN A 122 -24.37 -12.70 -16.97
N SER A 123 -24.07 -13.66 -16.09
CA SER A 123 -23.50 -14.96 -16.45
C SER A 123 -22.14 -14.92 -17.13
N ARG A 124 -21.35 -13.88 -16.83
CA ARG A 124 -19.98 -13.70 -17.32
C ARG A 124 -18.98 -13.80 -16.18
N THR A 125 -17.77 -14.25 -16.52
CA THR A 125 -16.61 -14.02 -15.64
C THR A 125 -16.27 -12.53 -15.67
N ALA A 126 -16.56 -11.83 -14.58
CA ALA A 126 -16.42 -10.38 -14.50
C ALA A 126 -16.10 -9.90 -13.09
N LEU A 127 -15.41 -8.77 -12.99
CA LEU A 127 -15.27 -7.98 -11.78
C LEU A 127 -16.19 -6.75 -11.90
N LEU A 128 -16.91 -6.47 -10.83
CA LEU A 128 -17.76 -5.30 -10.69
C LEU A 128 -17.15 -4.36 -9.66
N PRO A 129 -17.27 -3.03 -9.84
CA PRO A 129 -16.88 -2.08 -8.83
C PRO A 129 -17.83 -2.19 -7.63
N CYS A 130 -17.27 -2.49 -6.47
CA CYS A 130 -18.00 -2.63 -5.22
C CYS A 130 -17.32 -1.79 -4.15
N ASN A 131 -18.09 -0.94 -3.48
CA ASN A 131 -17.55 0.03 -2.54
C ASN A 131 -18.61 0.51 -1.54
N ILE A 132 -18.13 0.88 -0.36
CA ILE A 132 -18.84 1.76 0.55
C ILE A 132 -17.95 2.98 0.81
N HIS A 133 -18.58 4.16 0.88
CA HIS A 133 -17.87 5.42 1.02
C HIS A 133 -18.26 6.15 2.29
N ASN A 134 -17.30 6.94 2.77
CA ASN A 134 -17.50 7.97 3.79
C ASN A 134 -18.18 7.45 5.06
N GLN A 135 -17.94 6.18 5.43
CA GLN A 135 -18.32 5.64 6.72
C GLN A 135 -17.48 6.29 7.80
N ILE A 136 -18.02 6.53 8.98
CA ILE A 136 -17.21 7.05 10.09
C ILE A 136 -16.57 5.88 10.82
N ALA A 137 -15.24 5.92 10.97
CA ALA A 137 -14.52 4.92 11.76
C ALA A 137 -14.97 5.00 13.23
N PRO A 138 -15.26 3.86 13.90
CA PRO A 138 -15.59 3.87 15.32
C PRO A 138 -14.49 4.54 16.16
N VAL A 139 -14.90 5.36 17.14
CA VAL A 139 -13.98 5.97 18.12
C VAL A 139 -13.12 4.88 18.77
N GLY A 140 -11.82 5.14 18.91
CA GLY A 140 -10.86 4.16 19.45
C GLY A 140 -10.28 3.19 18.43
N THR A 141 -10.69 3.23 17.15
CA THR A 141 -10.07 2.40 16.10
C THR A 141 -8.57 2.72 15.99
N ARG A 142 -7.75 1.67 15.94
CA ARG A 142 -6.30 1.75 15.71
C ARG A 142 -5.83 0.90 14.56
N ALA A 143 -6.57 -0.14 14.21
CA ALA A 143 -6.32 -0.93 13.02
C ALA A 143 -7.63 -1.34 12.35
N VAL A 144 -7.54 -1.76 11.09
CA VAL A 144 -8.63 -2.42 10.38
C VAL A 144 -8.13 -3.75 9.87
N LEU A 145 -8.78 -4.83 10.28
CA LEU A 145 -8.56 -6.16 9.69
C LEU A 145 -9.39 -6.25 8.41
N VAL A 146 -8.69 -6.19 7.27
CA VAL A 146 -9.30 -6.34 5.95
C VAL A 146 -9.17 -7.80 5.53
N ARG A 147 -10.30 -8.46 5.29
CA ARG A 147 -10.39 -9.85 4.86
C ARG A 147 -11.09 -9.94 3.50
N LEU A 148 -10.43 -10.57 2.55
CA LEU A 148 -11.02 -10.96 1.27
C LEU A 148 -11.51 -12.39 1.42
N GLU A 149 -12.79 -12.62 1.16
CA GLU A 149 -13.44 -13.92 1.27
C GLU A 149 -14.01 -14.33 -0.09
N ALA A 150 -13.96 -15.61 -0.40
CA ALA A 150 -14.65 -16.22 -1.53
C ALA A 150 -15.65 -17.25 -1.03
N VAL A 151 -16.82 -17.29 -1.67
CA VAL A 151 -17.73 -18.43 -1.66
C VAL A 151 -17.74 -18.98 -3.08
N GLY A 152 -17.33 -20.22 -3.29
CA GLY A 152 -17.06 -20.79 -4.62
C GLY A 152 -15.93 -20.06 -5.34
N HIS A 153 -16.10 -19.77 -6.63
CA HIS A 153 -15.09 -19.06 -7.42
C HIS A 153 -15.11 -17.54 -7.16
N GLY A 154 -14.11 -17.03 -6.44
CA GLY A 154 -13.96 -15.61 -6.14
C GLY A 154 -12.86 -14.95 -6.95
N LEU A 155 -13.12 -13.77 -7.50
CA LEU A 155 -12.12 -12.93 -8.18
C LEU A 155 -12.08 -11.55 -7.54
N ALA A 156 -10.90 -10.97 -7.37
CA ALA A 156 -10.78 -9.62 -6.85
C ALA A 156 -9.54 -8.89 -7.34
N ASP A 157 -9.64 -7.58 -7.52
CA ASP A 157 -8.54 -6.70 -7.90
C ASP A 157 -8.77 -5.29 -7.32
N ARG A 158 -7.73 -4.46 -7.32
CA ARG A 158 -7.77 -3.04 -6.96
C ARG A 158 -8.44 -2.79 -5.60
N LEU A 159 -8.17 -3.66 -4.63
CA LEU A 159 -8.71 -3.56 -3.28
C LEU A 159 -8.21 -2.27 -2.61
N PHE A 160 -9.08 -1.58 -1.90
CA PHE A 160 -8.69 -0.36 -1.19
C PHE A 160 -9.37 -0.21 0.17
N LEU A 161 -8.61 0.43 1.05
CA LEU A 161 -9.05 1.05 2.29
C LEU A 161 -8.50 2.47 2.23
N SER A 162 -9.39 3.47 2.31
CA SER A 162 -9.00 4.87 2.25
C SER A 162 -9.66 5.65 3.38
N THR A 163 -8.92 6.59 3.93
CA THR A 163 -9.30 7.48 5.01
C THR A 163 -9.56 8.91 4.50
N GLU A 164 -9.56 9.09 3.19
CA GLU A 164 -9.90 10.35 2.55
C GLU A 164 -11.39 10.37 2.22
N ARG A 165 -12.00 11.56 2.25
CA ARG A 165 -13.38 11.71 1.78
C ARG A 165 -13.38 11.55 0.27
N PHE A 166 -14.18 10.61 -0.22
CA PHE A 166 -14.45 10.54 -1.65
C PHE A 166 -15.54 11.56 -1.98
N ALA A 167 -15.18 12.54 -2.81
CA ALA A 167 -16.14 13.37 -3.50
C ALA A 167 -16.58 12.61 -4.76
N PHE A 168 -17.68 11.86 -4.66
CA PHE A 168 -18.32 11.28 -5.83
C PHE A 168 -19.32 12.30 -6.39
N THR A 169 -19.06 12.82 -7.59
CA THR A 169 -20.07 13.53 -8.37
C THR A 169 -20.80 12.48 -9.20
N ALA A 170 -21.74 11.76 -8.58
CA ALA A 170 -22.55 10.79 -9.30
C ALA A 170 -23.46 11.52 -10.30
N ALA A 171 -23.04 11.61 -11.55
CA ALA A 171 -23.97 11.84 -12.65
C ALA A 171 -24.36 10.49 -13.21
N LEU A 172 -25.33 9.79 -12.63
CA LEU A 172 -26.01 8.67 -13.30
C LEU A 172 -27.34 8.27 -12.66
N HIS A 173 -28.22 7.81 -13.55
CA HIS A 173 -29.58 7.32 -13.31
C HIS A 173 -29.64 6.41 -12.10
N ALA A 174 -30.57 6.71 -11.19
CA ALA A 174 -30.83 5.92 -10.00
C ALA A 174 -30.96 4.42 -10.37
N PRO A 175 -30.13 3.52 -9.80
CA PRO A 175 -30.42 2.11 -9.90
C PRO A 175 -31.81 1.88 -9.30
N THR A 176 -32.64 1.12 -10.01
CA THR A 176 -33.94 0.69 -9.49
C THR A 176 -33.68 -0.02 -8.17
N ARG A 177 -34.14 0.55 -7.05
CA ARG A 177 -33.99 -0.05 -5.72
C ARG A 177 -34.57 -1.46 -5.74
N VAL A 178 -33.70 -2.47 -5.62
CA VAL A 178 -34.08 -3.81 -5.17
C VAL A 178 -33.58 -3.93 -3.73
N ALA A 179 -34.43 -4.44 -2.84
CA ALA A 179 -34.36 -4.27 -1.39
C ALA A 179 -33.19 -4.95 -0.64
N ASP A 180 -32.13 -5.40 -1.31
CA ASP A 180 -31.08 -6.23 -0.69
C ASP A 180 -29.70 -5.56 -0.75
N GLY A 181 -29.28 -4.95 0.37
CA GLY A 181 -27.87 -4.68 0.74
C GLY A 181 -27.03 -3.73 -0.13
N PRO A 182 -25.81 -3.37 0.32
CA PRO A 182 -24.84 -2.62 -0.49
C PRO A 182 -24.34 -3.48 -1.64
N ARG A 183 -25.03 -3.41 -2.78
CA ARG A 183 -24.63 -4.11 -4.01
C ARG A 183 -23.47 -3.41 -4.71
N CYS A 184 -22.64 -4.20 -5.39
CA CYS A 184 -21.74 -3.69 -6.42
C CYS A 184 -22.53 -2.84 -7.42
N LEU A 185 -21.96 -1.73 -7.87
CA LEU A 185 -22.64 -0.90 -8.86
C LEU A 185 -22.75 -1.70 -10.16
N THR A 186 -23.98 -2.01 -10.57
CA THR A 186 -24.30 -2.48 -11.93
C THR A 186 -24.45 -1.32 -12.92
N GLY A 187 -24.10 -0.10 -12.50
CA GLY A 187 -24.24 1.14 -13.25
C GLY A 187 -22.89 1.71 -13.70
N GLU A 188 -22.96 2.52 -14.75
CA GLU A 188 -21.83 3.23 -15.34
C GLU A 188 -21.12 4.09 -14.27
N LEU A 189 -19.78 4.00 -14.20
CA LEU A 189 -19.01 4.85 -13.28
C LEU A 189 -18.76 6.16 -14.00
N VAL A 190 -19.61 7.18 -13.77
CA VAL A 190 -19.30 8.53 -14.25
C VAL A 190 -18.37 9.19 -13.23
N GLY A 191 -17.07 9.01 -13.48
CA GLY A 191 -15.98 9.64 -12.75
C GLY A 191 -14.69 8.82 -12.90
N PRO A 192 -13.51 9.45 -12.99
CA PRO A 192 -12.26 8.72 -13.00
C PRO A 192 -12.18 7.87 -11.72
N TRP A 193 -11.90 6.58 -11.87
CA TRP A 193 -11.45 5.75 -10.75
C TRP A 193 -10.33 6.51 -10.04
N PRO A 194 -10.34 6.61 -8.69
CA PRO A 194 -9.23 7.27 -8.01
C PRO A 194 -7.96 6.60 -8.52
N PRO A 195 -6.93 7.36 -8.97
CA PRO A 195 -5.65 6.75 -9.24
C PRO A 195 -5.28 6.03 -7.96
N GLY A 196 -5.30 4.69 -7.98
CA GLY A 196 -4.87 3.91 -6.82
C GLY A 196 -3.52 4.49 -6.47
N ALA A 197 -3.38 5.01 -5.23
CA ALA A 197 -2.18 5.75 -4.85
C ALA A 197 -0.99 4.92 -5.33
N PRO A 198 -0.21 5.41 -6.31
CA PRO A 198 0.83 4.58 -6.91
C PRO A 198 1.64 4.02 -5.76
N PRO A 199 1.95 2.70 -5.75
CA PRO A 199 2.68 2.11 -4.65
C PRO A 199 3.87 3.01 -4.37
N ALA A 200 3.94 3.53 -3.14
CA ALA A 200 4.88 4.58 -2.80
C ALA A 200 6.25 4.10 -3.29
N PRO A 201 6.91 4.83 -4.20
CA PRO A 201 8.10 4.31 -4.86
C PRO A 201 9.08 3.87 -3.78
N PRO A 202 9.69 2.66 -3.92
CA PRO A 202 10.54 2.09 -2.88
C PRO A 202 11.54 3.16 -2.44
N ALA A 203 11.74 3.29 -1.12
CA ALA A 203 12.57 4.34 -0.59
C ALA A 203 13.94 4.31 -1.29
N PRO A 204 14.41 5.44 -1.86
CA PRO A 204 15.67 5.46 -2.56
C PRO A 204 16.77 4.98 -1.63
N THR A 205 17.61 4.06 -2.12
CA THR A 205 18.70 3.49 -1.32
C THR A 205 19.61 4.60 -0.80
N LEU A 206 20.23 4.38 0.37
CA LEU A 206 21.06 5.40 1.04
C LEU A 206 22.21 5.91 0.17
N ARG A 207 22.72 5.08 -0.77
CA ARG A 207 23.72 5.46 -1.78
C ARG A 207 23.22 6.48 -2.81
N LEU A 208 21.93 6.48 -3.12
CA LEU A 208 21.32 7.48 -4.01
C LEU A 208 21.10 8.82 -3.30
N LEU A 209 20.89 8.77 -1.98
CA LEU A 209 20.57 9.92 -1.13
C LEU A 209 21.83 10.68 -0.67
N VAL A 210 22.86 9.94 -0.26
CA VAL A 210 24.05 10.51 0.41
C VAL A 210 25.31 10.16 -0.38
N THR A 211 26.07 11.19 -0.74
CA THR A 211 27.44 11.03 -1.23
C THR A 211 28.31 10.55 -0.08
N MET A 212 28.90 9.37 -0.24
CA MET A 212 29.77 8.72 0.74
C MET A 212 31.15 8.50 0.14
N PRO A 213 32.23 8.60 0.93
CA PRO A 213 33.53 8.14 0.49
C PRO A 213 33.51 6.62 0.30
N ALA A 214 34.27 6.14 -0.68
CA ALA A 214 34.44 4.70 -0.89
C ALA A 214 35.12 4.07 0.34
N SER A 215 34.57 2.96 0.83
CA SER A 215 35.01 2.29 2.07
C SER A 215 36.29 1.46 1.90
N ASP A 216 36.63 1.11 0.66
CA ASP A 216 37.76 0.31 0.24
C ASP A 216 39.05 1.11 0.07
N ARG A 217 38.98 2.43 -0.04
CA ARG A 217 40.16 3.28 -0.13
C ARG A 217 40.69 3.57 1.26
N CYS A 218 41.87 3.01 1.56
CA CYS A 218 42.83 3.52 2.53
C CYS A 218 42.71 5.05 2.57
N GLY A 219 42.19 5.59 3.69
CA GLY A 219 41.79 6.99 3.78
C GLY A 219 42.90 7.93 3.32
N ARG A 220 42.77 8.50 2.12
CA ARG A 220 43.60 9.64 1.68
C ARG A 220 43.61 10.68 2.81
N LYS A 221 44.72 11.41 2.99
CA LYS A 221 45.04 12.39 4.07
C LYS A 221 43.99 13.52 4.31
N GLY A 222 42.72 13.20 4.50
CA GLY A 222 41.63 14.16 4.58
C GLY A 222 40.39 13.62 5.28
N PRO A 223 39.48 14.52 5.70
CA PRO A 223 38.28 14.13 6.40
C PRO A 223 37.32 13.36 5.49
N LEU A 224 36.64 12.35 6.05
CA LEU A 224 35.49 11.69 5.43
C LEU A 224 34.37 12.72 5.28
N ARG A 225 33.82 12.87 4.08
CA ARG A 225 32.77 13.84 3.76
C ARG A 225 31.48 13.12 3.46
N PHE A 226 30.45 13.41 4.24
CA PHE A 226 29.10 12.91 4.02
C PHE A 226 28.22 14.11 3.65
N ALA A 227 27.51 14.01 2.53
CA ALA A 227 26.62 15.08 2.08
C ALA A 227 25.40 14.49 1.38
N VAL A 228 24.23 15.09 1.60
CA VAL A 228 23.04 14.76 0.81
C VAL A 228 23.25 15.27 -0.62
N HIS A 229 22.99 14.42 -1.62
CA HIS A 229 23.05 14.82 -3.02
C HIS A 229 22.12 16.00 -3.29
N ARG A 230 22.57 16.95 -4.12
CA ARG A 230 21.82 18.19 -4.39
C ARG A 230 20.36 17.96 -4.78
N ARG A 231 20.10 16.93 -5.60
CA ARG A 231 18.75 16.54 -6.06
C ARG A 231 17.79 16.08 -4.96
N TRP A 232 18.30 15.68 -3.79
CA TRP A 232 17.49 15.14 -2.69
C TRP A 232 17.40 16.07 -1.48
N ARG A 233 17.97 17.28 -1.54
CA ARG A 233 18.00 18.21 -0.40
C ARG A 233 16.61 18.67 0.05
N SER A 234 15.65 18.76 -0.87
CA SER A 234 14.25 19.07 -0.55
C SER A 234 13.54 17.89 0.12
N THR A 235 13.89 16.66 -0.24
CA THR A 235 13.27 15.43 0.25
C THR A 235 13.83 14.98 1.61
N VAL A 236 15.12 15.19 1.87
CA VAL A 236 15.76 14.79 3.13
C VAL A 236 15.48 15.83 4.22
N LYS A 237 14.90 15.40 5.34
CA LYS A 237 14.66 16.23 6.53
C LYS A 237 15.93 16.39 7.35
N SER A 238 16.62 15.28 7.63
CA SER A 238 17.87 15.28 8.39
C SER A 238 18.80 14.16 7.97
N LEU A 239 20.10 14.44 8.09
CA LEU A 239 21.18 13.47 7.99
C LEU A 239 21.87 13.39 9.35
N GLU A 240 21.86 12.20 9.94
CA GLU A 240 22.56 11.88 11.16
C GLU A 240 23.72 10.93 10.86
N VAL A 241 24.89 11.26 11.40
CA VAL A 241 26.09 10.45 11.30
C VAL A 241 26.62 10.16 12.70
N ARG A 242 26.75 8.88 13.04
CA ARG A 242 27.35 8.41 14.29
C ARG A 242 28.70 7.80 14.01
N ALA A 243 29.72 8.31 14.68
CA ALA A 243 31.09 7.81 14.58
C ALA A 243 31.79 7.95 15.93
N ARG A 244 32.48 6.88 16.38
CA ARG A 244 33.18 6.84 17.69
C ARG A 244 32.29 7.26 18.87
N GLY A 245 31.03 6.81 18.89
CA GLY A 245 30.06 7.20 19.93
C GLY A 245 29.58 8.66 19.86
N LYS A 246 30.16 9.52 19.01
CA LYS A 246 29.68 10.88 18.79
C LYS A 246 28.57 10.88 17.75
N ARG A 247 27.46 11.54 18.08
CA ARG A 247 26.31 11.76 17.20
C ARG A 247 26.41 13.16 16.60
N ILE A 248 26.45 13.26 15.27
CA ILE A 248 26.43 14.53 14.54
C ILE A 248 25.15 14.55 13.71
N ILE A 249 24.24 15.47 14.03
CA ILE A 249 23.00 15.69 13.28
C ILE A 249 23.13 17.00 12.51
N ARG A 250 22.77 16.96 11.22
CA ARG A 250 22.69 18.15 10.39
C ARG A 250 21.47 18.13 9.48
N THR A 251 21.03 19.32 9.08
CA THR A 251 20.03 19.51 8.02
C THR A 251 20.64 19.18 6.65
N ALA A 252 19.79 18.83 5.68
CA ALA A 252 20.20 18.30 4.37
C ALA A 252 21.15 19.19 3.54
N HIS A 253 21.27 20.47 3.87
CA HIS A 253 22.15 21.41 3.17
C HIS A 253 23.62 21.35 3.61
N HIS A 254 23.91 20.72 4.74
CA HIS A 254 25.24 20.76 5.35
C HIS A 254 26.07 19.52 5.05
N MET A 255 27.35 19.74 4.77
CA MET A 255 28.35 18.69 4.66
C MET A 255 28.85 18.31 6.05
N ILE A 256 28.84 17.02 6.38
CA ILE A 256 29.41 16.49 7.61
C ILE A 256 30.84 16.01 7.31
N LYS A 257 31.81 16.54 8.06
CA LYS A 257 33.22 16.16 7.97
C LYS A 257 33.61 15.36 9.21
N ILE A 258 34.18 14.18 9.03
CA ILE A 258 34.71 13.35 10.12
C ILE A 258 36.21 13.20 9.91
N ALA A 259 36.99 13.43 10.96
CA ALA A 259 38.45 13.29 10.90
C ALA A 259 38.84 11.86 10.45
N PRO A 260 39.92 11.72 9.66
CA PRO A 260 40.36 10.41 9.17
C PRO A 260 40.64 9.47 10.36
N PRO A 261 40.35 8.17 10.21
CA PRO A 261 40.58 7.25 11.30
C PRO A 261 42.05 6.81 11.38
N ARG A 262 42.56 6.64 12.62
CA ARG A 262 43.89 6.04 12.88
C ARG A 262 43.86 4.51 12.86
N GLY A 263 42.71 3.91 12.54
CA GLY A 263 42.45 2.46 12.56
C GLY A 263 41.07 2.18 11.95
N THR A 264 40.38 1.12 12.36
CA THR A 264 39.03 0.85 11.86
C THR A 264 38.01 1.79 12.49
N LEU A 265 37.23 2.48 11.65
CA LEU A 265 36.14 3.35 12.07
C LEU A 265 34.82 2.84 11.51
N ARG A 266 33.88 2.53 12.41
CA ARG A 266 32.48 2.30 12.07
C ARG A 266 31.74 3.63 12.04
N VAL A 267 31.04 3.89 10.94
CA VAL A 267 30.17 5.04 10.76
C VAL A 267 28.76 4.55 10.48
N ALA A 268 27.83 4.86 11.36
CA ALA A 268 26.41 4.62 11.14
C ALA A 268 25.77 5.90 10.59
N LEU A 269 25.05 5.76 9.49
CA LEU A 269 24.32 6.80 8.77
C LEU A 269 22.83 6.56 8.96
N HIS A 270 22.11 7.62 9.32
CA HIS A 270 20.67 7.60 9.45
C HIS A 270 20.09 8.79 8.71
N VAL A 271 19.19 8.54 7.77
CA VAL A 271 18.56 9.56 6.93
C VAL A 271 17.07 9.53 7.21
N LYS A 272 16.52 10.68 7.61
CA LYS A 272 15.07 10.87 7.75
C LYS A 272 14.57 11.70 6.59
N LEU A 273 13.61 11.17 5.85
CA LEU A 273 12.93 11.87 4.77
C LEU A 273 11.79 12.74 5.33
N ARG A 274 11.37 13.75 4.56
CA ARG A 274 10.27 14.65 4.96
C ARG A 274 8.91 13.95 4.98
N ASP A 275 8.74 12.89 4.20
CA ASP A 275 7.57 12.03 4.15
C ASP A 275 7.50 11.02 5.31
N GLY A 276 8.39 11.15 6.31
CA GLY A 276 8.42 10.29 7.50
C GLY A 276 9.26 9.03 7.35
N ARG A 277 9.63 8.62 6.13
CA ARG A 277 10.44 7.41 5.90
C ARG A 277 11.87 7.58 6.42
N GLU A 278 12.45 6.48 6.86
CA GLU A 278 13.80 6.44 7.42
C GLU A 278 14.66 5.39 6.70
N GLN A 279 15.97 5.66 6.61
CA GLN A 279 16.96 4.77 6.03
C GLN A 279 18.22 4.77 6.88
N ALA A 280 18.76 3.57 7.14
CA ALA A 280 19.95 3.39 7.96
C ALA A 280 21.01 2.56 7.23
N SER A 281 22.29 2.88 7.41
CA SER A 281 23.39 2.07 6.89
C SER A 281 24.62 2.19 7.78
N THR A 282 25.35 1.10 7.98
CA THR A 282 26.63 1.11 8.70
C THR A 282 27.75 0.79 7.74
N GLN A 283 28.76 1.66 7.69
CA GLN A 283 29.96 1.50 6.87
C GLN A 283 31.21 1.43 7.74
N ARG A 284 32.21 0.68 7.27
CA ARG A 284 33.53 0.58 7.89
C ARG A 284 34.54 1.32 7.02
N PHE A 285 35.39 2.11 7.66
CA PHE A 285 36.50 2.81 7.04
C PHE A 285 37.79 2.38 7.74
N TYR A 286 38.83 2.11 6.95
CA TYR A 286 40.12 1.69 7.48
C TYR A 286 41.12 2.85 7.40
N GLY A 287 41.85 3.08 8.49
CA GLY A 287 42.98 3.99 8.52
C GLY A 287 44.18 3.41 7.79
N CYS A 288 44.90 4.24 7.03
CA CYS A 288 46.18 3.82 6.45
C CYS A 288 47.20 3.71 7.57
N SER A 289 47.76 2.51 7.79
CA SER A 289 49.07 2.39 8.43
C SER A 289 50.10 2.90 7.42
N VAL A 290 50.82 3.96 7.75
CA VAL A 290 52.01 4.33 7.00
C VAL A 290 53.05 3.27 7.36
N SER A 291 53.30 2.31 6.47
CA SER A 291 54.51 1.49 6.56
C SER A 291 55.68 2.45 6.41
N GLN A 292 56.40 2.69 7.52
CA GLN A 292 57.65 3.44 7.52
C GLN A 292 58.75 2.63 6.84
#